data_AF-A0A1C5FPA1-F1
#
_entry.id   AF-A0A1C5FPA1-F1
#
_cell.length_a   1.000
_cell.length_b   1.000
_cell.length_c   1.000
_cell.angle_alpha   90.00
_cell.angle_beta   90.00
_cell.angle_gamma   90.00
#
_symmetry.space_group_name_H-M   'P 1'
#
loop_
_entity.id
_entity.type
_entity.pdbx_description
1 polymer ?
#
loop_
_entity_poly.entity_id
_entity_poly.type
_entity_poly.pdbx_seq_one_letter_code
_entity_poly.pdbx_strand_id
1 'polypeptide(L)' 'MTSVLGLAPVIPVVVIDDAADAVPLARALVAGGLPAIEVTLRTPAARAA' A
#
# COMPACT_ATOMS: atom_id res chain seq x y z
N MET A 1 16.31 -11.66 -9.66
CA MET A 1 15.54 -10.99 -8.59
C MET A 1 14.69 -9.91 -9.24
N THR A 2 13.38 -9.94 -9.04
CA THR A 2 12.46 -8.94 -9.58
C THR A 2 12.46 -7.71 -8.68
N SER A 3 12.67 -6.51 -9.24
CA SER A 3 12.58 -5.25 -8.50
C SER A 3 11.13 -4.97 -8.07
N VAL A 4 10.94 -4.20 -7.00
CA VAL A 4 9.62 -3.70 -6.57
C VAL A 4 8.92 -2.95 -7.71
N LEU A 5 9.68 -2.18 -8.49
CA LEU A 5 9.16 -1.43 -9.64
C LEU A 5 8.74 -2.35 -10.82
N GLY A 6 9.12 -3.63 -10.78
CA GLY A 6 8.75 -4.63 -11.78
C GLY A 6 7.55 -5.50 -11.37
N LEU A 7 6.92 -5.23 -10.21
CA LEU A 7 5.82 -6.05 -9.68
C LEU A 7 4.47 -5.73 -10.32
N ALA A 8 4.26 -4.49 -10.76
CA ALA A 8 3.02 -4.02 -11.37
C ALA A 8 3.28 -2.81 -12.27
N PRO A 9 2.43 -2.51 -13.26
CA PRO A 9 2.57 -1.33 -14.12
C PRO A 9 2.35 -0.01 -13.38
N VAL A 10 1.73 -0.05 -12.19
CA VAL A 10 1.41 1.11 -11.36
C VAL A 10 1.68 0.77 -9.89
N ILE A 11 2.13 1.77 -9.13
CA ILE A 11 2.26 1.70 -7.66
C ILE A 11 1.23 2.67 -7.06
N PRO A 12 0.21 2.17 -6.34
CA PRO A 12 -0.70 3.02 -5.60
C PRO A 12 0.03 3.77 -4.51
N VAL A 13 -0.13 5.10 -4.47
CA VAL A 13 0.38 5.96 -3.40
C VAL A 13 -0.79 6.31 -2.50
N VAL A 14 -0.75 5.83 -1.26
CA VAL A 14 -1.88 5.90 -0.34
C VAL A 14 -1.58 6.76 0.89
N VAL A 15 -2.62 7.44 1.37
CA VAL A 15 -2.64 8.10 2.68
C VAL A 15 -3.50 7.21 3.58
N ILE A 16 -3.01 6.90 4.79
CA ILE A 16 -3.73 6.06 5.76
C ILE A 16 -4.17 6.95 6.91
N ASP A 17 -5.48 7.18 7.06
CA ASP A 17 -6.01 7.99 8.17
C ASP A 17 -6.25 7.16 9.43
N ASP A 18 -6.59 5.87 9.28
CA ASP A 18 -6.71 4.88 10.36
C ASP A 18 -5.87 3.63 10.06
N ALA A 19 -5.02 3.22 11.01
CA ALA A 19 -4.18 2.03 10.88
C ALA A 19 -5.01 0.74 10.73
N ALA A 20 -6.24 0.71 11.23
CA ALA A 20 -7.14 -0.43 11.08
C ALA A 20 -7.48 -0.73 9.61
N ASP A 21 -7.43 0.28 8.73
CA ASP A 21 -7.73 0.14 7.31
C ASP A 21 -6.56 -0.39 6.47
N ALA A 22 -5.33 -0.34 7.01
CA ALA A 22 -4.12 -0.67 6.25
C ALA A 22 -4.12 -2.11 5.72
N VAL A 23 -4.42 -3.09 6.59
CA VAL A 23 -4.42 -4.51 6.21
C VAL A 23 -5.59 -4.87 5.28
N PRO A 24 -6.84 -4.47 5.54
CA PRO A 24 -7.95 -4.67 4.59
C PRO A 24 -7.66 -4.06 3.21
N LEU A 25 -7.16 -2.83 3.16
CA LEU A 25 -6.80 -2.14 1.91
C LEU A 25 -5.71 -2.90 1.14
N ALA A 26 -4.62 -3.27 1.81
CA ALA A 26 -3.53 -4.02 1.18
C ALA A 26 -4.01 -5.35 0.59
N ARG A 27 -4.88 -6.08 1.29
CA ARG A 27 -5.48 -7.34 0.79
C ARG A 27 -6.34 -7.11 -0.44
N ALA A 28 -7.16 -6.05 -0.44
CA ALA A 28 -7.98 -5.70 -1.59
C ALA A 28 -7.12 -5.35 -2.82
N LEU A 29 -6.04 -4.59 -2.63
CA LEU A 29 -5.11 -4.23 -3.70
C LEU A 29 -4.37 -5.45 -4.26
N VAL A 30 -3.92 -6.36 -3.40
CA VAL A 30 -3.33 -7.64 -3.83
C VAL A 30 -4.33 -8.47 -4.64
N ALA A 31 -5.59 -8.58 -4.19
CA ALA A 31 -6.64 -9.28 -4.93
C ALA A 31 -6.93 -8.62 -6.29
N GLY A 32 -6.75 -7.30 -6.40
CA GLY A 32 -6.85 -6.53 -7.63
C GLY A 32 -5.59 -6.56 -8.53
N GLY A 33 -4.56 -7.33 -8.18
CA GLY A 33 -3.34 -7.46 -8.98
C GLY A 33 -2.29 -6.38 -8.73
N LEU A 34 -2.39 -5.64 -7.62
CA LEU A 34 -1.44 -4.60 -7.20
C LEU A 34 -0.72 -5.04 -5.92
N PRO A 35 0.34 -5.87 -6.02
CA PRO A 35 1.02 -6.48 -4.88
C PRO A 35 1.99 -5.55 -4.15
N ALA A 36 2.18 -4.31 -4.63
CA ALA A 36 3.04 -3.31 -4.02
C ALA A 36 2.31 -1.97 -3.94
N ILE A 37 2.46 -1.28 -2.81
CA ILE A 37 1.87 0.04 -2.53
C ILE A 37 2.88 0.92 -1.80
N GLU A 38 2.77 2.23 -1.97
CA GLU A 38 3.54 3.23 -1.22
C GLU A 38 2.63 3.89 -0.19
N VAL A 39 2.91 3.66 1.10
CA VAL A 39 2.22 4.36 2.19
C VAL A 39 2.97 5.66 2.49
N THR A 40 2.28 6.79 2.32
CA THR A 40 2.86 8.10 2.62
C THR A 40 2.82 8.40 4.11
N LEU A 41 3.91 8.92 4.67
CA LEU A 41 4.01 9.30 6.09
C LEU A 41 3.34 10.65 6.41
N ARG A 42 2.21 10.96 5.75
CA ARG A 42 1.50 12.25 5.86
C ARG A 42 0.56 12.31 7.06
N THR A 43 0.30 11.18 7.71
CA THR A 43 -0.58 11.05 8.87
C THR A 43 0.15 10.36 10.02
N PRO A 44 -0.30 10.53 11.29
CA PRO A 44 0.22 9.76 12.40
C PRO A 44 -0.01 8.24 12.25
N ALA A 45 -1.18 7.86 11.72
CA ALA A 45 -1.56 6.46 11.52
C ALA A 45 -0.63 5.72 10.55
N ALA A 46 -0.05 6.40 9.56
CA ALA A 46 0.88 5.78 8.60
C ALA A 46 2.12 5.13 9.24
N ARG A 47 2.52 5.53 10.45
CA ARG A 47 3.65 4.91 11.17
C ARG A 47 3.28 3.62 11.91
N ALA A 48 1.98 3.42 12.13
CA ALA A 48 1.42 2.26 12.80
C ALA A 48 0.71 1.30 11.81
N ALA A 49 0.62 1.71 10.55
CA ALA A 49 0.04 0.97 9.43
C ALA A 49 0.93 -0.22 9.00
#